data_AF-A0A1Q3GT50-F1
#
_entry.id   AF-A0A1Q3GT50-F1
#
_cell.length_a   1.000
_cell.length_b   1.000
_cell.length_c   1.000
_cell.angle_alpha   90.00
_cell.angle_beta   90.00
_cell.angle_gamma   90.00
#
_symmetry.space_group_name_H-M   'P 1'
#
loop_
_entity.id
_entity.type
_entity.pdbx_description
1 polymer ?
#
loop_
_entity_poly.entity_id
_entity_poly.type
_entity_poly.pdbx_seq_one_letter_code
_entity_poly.pdbx_strand_id
1 'polypeptide(L)'
;MFIQTLQLPEDFKSAMPDWELVPEGQWLSGDFKKAIDPENKLVYANEILIRGKFNDDEYEDIACFVINKAKETRLVVIPGKESGFGTPMTIPDLNGDLKNEGAVLGMGLSKVSAGKVKTLAGEITIDTDGIGYGLYGKSGEMYYFKDGKFVVAETSD
;
A
#
# COMPACT_ATOMS: atom_id res chain seq x y z
N MET A 1 -17.95 4.27 -21.48
CA MET A 1 -17.48 4.49 -20.09
C MET A 1 -15.97 4.48 -20.16
N PHE A 2 -15.33 5.66 -20.11
CA PHE A 2 -13.87 5.73 -20.12
C PHE A 2 -13.40 5.39 -18.72
N ILE A 3 -12.76 4.24 -18.54
CA ILE A 3 -11.97 3.97 -17.35
C ILE A 3 -10.79 4.93 -17.48
N GLN A 4 -10.85 6.03 -16.72
CA GLN A 4 -9.72 6.94 -16.60
C GLN A 4 -8.66 6.15 -15.84
N THR A 5 -7.76 5.50 -16.57
CA THR A 5 -6.60 4.83 -16.00
C THR A 5 -5.90 5.89 -15.16
N LEU A 6 -5.86 5.70 -13.83
CA LEU A 6 -5.07 6.54 -12.94
C LEU A 6 -3.63 6.44 -13.44
N GLN A 7 -3.22 7.39 -14.27
CA GLN A 7 -1.83 7.56 -14.62
C GLN A 7 -1.17 8.09 -13.36
N LEU A 8 -0.23 7.30 -12.82
CA LEU A 8 0.76 7.83 -11.90
C LEU A 8 1.30 9.15 -12.49
N PRO A 9 1.40 10.21 -11.68
CA PRO A 9 1.87 11.51 -12.14
C PRO A 9 3.17 11.41 -12.95
N GLU A 10 3.42 12.32 -13.89
CA GLU A 10 4.69 12.34 -14.64
C GLU A 10 5.91 12.42 -13.70
N ASP A 11 5.76 13.03 -12.52
CA ASP A 11 6.77 13.06 -11.46
C ASP A 11 7.07 11.66 -10.90
N PHE A 12 6.06 10.77 -10.80
CA PHE A 12 6.28 9.38 -10.39
C PHE A 12 7.10 8.63 -11.44
N LYS A 13 6.75 8.74 -12.73
CA LYS A 13 7.52 8.09 -13.80
C LYS A 13 8.96 8.62 -13.82
N SER A 14 9.16 9.89 -13.47
CA SER A 14 10.48 10.48 -13.35
C SER A 14 11.26 9.93 -12.14
N ALA A 15 10.59 9.71 -11.01
CA ALA A 15 11.20 9.19 -9.78
C ALA A 15 11.41 7.66 -9.78
N MET A 16 10.54 6.90 -10.46
CA MET A 16 10.56 5.45 -10.55
C MET A 16 10.33 4.96 -12.00
N PRO A 17 11.25 5.23 -12.94
CA PRO A 17 11.03 5.06 -14.38
C PRO A 17 10.82 3.62 -14.88
N ASP A 18 11.22 2.62 -14.09
CA ASP A 18 11.04 1.20 -14.42
C ASP A 18 9.94 0.51 -13.58
N TRP A 19 9.14 1.30 -12.86
CA TRP A 19 8.06 0.82 -12.02
C TRP A 19 6.71 1.28 -12.55
N GLU A 20 5.72 0.41 -12.39
CA GLU A 20 4.32 0.66 -12.74
C GLU A 20 3.44 0.27 -11.56
N LEU A 21 2.19 0.74 -11.51
CA LEU A 21 1.22 0.14 -10.59
C LEU A 21 1.12 -1.37 -10.88
N VAL A 22 1.01 -2.17 -9.82
CA VAL A 22 0.68 -3.59 -9.99
C VAL A 22 -0.62 -3.68 -10.81
N PRO A 23 -0.78 -4.67 -11.71
CA PRO A 23 -2.03 -4.90 -12.43
C PRO A 23 -3.01 -5.78 -11.65
N GLU A 24 -4.31 -5.64 -11.92
CA GLU A 24 -5.38 -6.31 -11.16
C GLU A 24 -5.26 -7.83 -11.08
N GLY A 25 -4.82 -8.45 -12.18
CA GLY A 25 -4.58 -9.88 -12.21
C GLY A 25 -3.51 -10.39 -11.24
N GLN A 26 -2.63 -9.51 -10.77
CA GLN A 26 -1.48 -9.79 -9.89
C GLN A 26 -1.67 -9.22 -8.48
N TRP A 27 -2.89 -8.86 -8.09
CA TRP A 27 -3.13 -8.32 -6.76
C TRP A 27 -3.37 -9.43 -5.72
N LEU A 28 -4.38 -10.26 -5.99
CA LEU A 28 -4.87 -11.21 -5.01
C LEU A 28 -4.10 -12.53 -5.07
N SER A 29 -3.83 -13.09 -3.88
CA SER A 29 -3.36 -14.47 -3.77
C SER A 29 -4.32 -15.42 -4.49
N GLY A 30 -3.78 -16.48 -5.08
CA GLY A 30 -4.62 -17.53 -5.66
C GLY A 30 -5.61 -18.11 -4.64
N ASP A 31 -5.26 -18.12 -3.34
CA ASP A 31 -6.11 -18.61 -2.27
C ASP A 31 -7.17 -17.59 -1.84
N PHE A 32 -6.85 -16.30 -1.88
CA PHE A 32 -7.82 -15.23 -1.63
C PHE A 32 -8.84 -15.16 -2.78
N LYS A 33 -8.41 -15.28 -4.04
CA LYS A 33 -9.31 -15.41 -5.20
C LYS A 33 -10.29 -16.58 -5.07
N LYS A 34 -9.92 -17.67 -4.38
CA LYS A 34 -10.81 -18.81 -4.10
C LYS A 34 -11.74 -18.57 -2.90
N ALA A 35 -11.32 -17.74 -1.94
CA ALA A 35 -12.03 -17.49 -0.69
C ALA A 35 -13.03 -16.32 -0.77
N ILE A 36 -12.87 -15.39 -1.72
CA ILE A 36 -13.81 -14.29 -1.93
C ILE A 36 -15.07 -14.82 -2.62
N ASP A 37 -16.23 -14.50 -2.06
CA ASP A 37 -17.53 -14.71 -2.68
C ASP A 37 -17.59 -13.94 -4.04
N PRO A 38 -17.93 -14.58 -5.16
CA PRO A 38 -18.05 -13.92 -6.46
C PRO A 38 -19.01 -12.70 -6.47
N GLU A 39 -19.88 -12.56 -5.48
CA GLU A 39 -20.75 -11.39 -5.32
C GLU A 39 -20.09 -10.22 -4.55
N ASN A 40 -19.04 -10.48 -3.76
CA ASN A 40 -18.24 -9.44 -3.11
C ASN A 40 -17.22 -8.87 -4.10
N LYS A 41 -17.63 -7.81 -4.80
CA LYS A 41 -16.73 -7.05 -5.66
C LYS A 41 -15.75 -6.24 -4.82
N LEU A 42 -14.57 -6.82 -4.61
CA LEU A 42 -13.39 -6.04 -4.25
C LEU A 42 -13.17 -4.96 -5.31
N VAL A 43 -13.05 -3.70 -4.86
CA VAL A 43 -12.90 -2.57 -5.77
C VAL A 43 -11.41 -2.28 -5.89
N TYR A 44 -10.81 -2.87 -6.91
CA TYR A 44 -9.38 -2.85 -7.19
C TYR A 44 -8.66 -1.53 -6.86
N ALA A 45 -9.18 -0.40 -7.34
CA ALA A 45 -8.54 0.91 -7.17
C ALA A 45 -8.45 1.37 -5.71
N ASN A 46 -9.40 1.00 -4.86
CA ASN A 46 -9.42 1.39 -3.44
C ASN A 46 -8.50 0.50 -2.58
N GLU A 47 -8.09 -0.64 -3.13
CA GLU A 47 -7.30 -1.65 -2.42
C GLU A 47 -5.83 -1.58 -2.82
N ILE A 48 -5.49 -1.20 -4.05
CA ILE A 48 -4.09 -1.07 -4.47
C ILE A 48 -3.50 0.32 -4.27
N LEU A 49 -4.37 1.29 -3.99
CA LEU A 49 -4.03 2.68 -3.84
C LEU A 49 -4.96 3.29 -2.78
N ILE A 50 -4.35 3.86 -1.75
CA ILE A 50 -5.07 4.62 -0.72
C ILE A 50 -4.48 6.02 -0.60
N ARG A 51 -5.34 6.97 -0.19
CA ARG A 51 -4.99 8.36 0.06
C ARG A 51 -5.10 8.67 1.54
N GLY A 52 -4.13 9.39 2.08
CA GLY A 52 -4.07 9.74 3.50
C GLY A 52 -2.87 10.62 3.80
N LYS A 53 -2.72 11.03 5.05
CA LYS A 53 -1.51 11.71 5.52
C LYS A 53 -0.59 10.65 6.10
N PHE A 54 0.30 10.07 5.29
CA PHE A 54 1.12 8.94 5.70
C PHE A 54 2.50 9.37 6.19
N ASN A 55 2.81 10.67 6.18
CA ASN A 55 4.01 11.26 6.74
C ASN A 55 3.67 12.51 7.56
N ASP A 56 4.69 13.17 8.13
CA ASP A 56 4.52 14.34 9.00
C ASP A 56 4.35 15.67 8.23
N ASP A 57 4.02 15.63 6.93
CA ASP A 57 3.79 16.83 6.13
C ASP A 57 2.30 17.25 6.07
N GLU A 58 2.04 18.41 5.47
CA GLU A 58 0.69 18.98 5.43
C GLU A 58 -0.16 18.50 4.24
N TYR A 59 0.46 17.83 3.27
CA TYR A 59 -0.14 17.40 2.03
C TYR A 59 -0.76 16.00 2.15
N GLU A 60 -1.61 15.65 1.18
CA GLU A 60 -2.16 14.30 1.07
C GLU A 60 -1.25 13.43 0.21
N ASP A 61 -0.95 12.25 0.74
CA ASP A 61 -0.07 11.27 0.12
C ASP A 61 -0.87 10.17 -0.59
N ILE A 62 -0.15 9.41 -1.42
CA ILE A 62 -0.65 8.17 -2.00
C ILE A 62 0.20 7.01 -1.47
N ALA A 63 -0.42 5.98 -0.88
CA ALA A 63 0.23 4.70 -0.67
C ALA A 63 -0.25 3.69 -1.71
N CYS A 64 0.67 3.02 -2.41
CA CYS A 64 0.32 2.06 -3.44
C CYS A 64 1.41 1.00 -3.66
N PHE A 65 1.01 -0.15 -4.21
CA PHE A 65 1.99 -1.13 -4.69
C PHE A 65 2.42 -0.87 -6.12
N VAL A 66 3.71 -1.06 -6.34
CA VAL A 66 4.37 -0.91 -7.64
C VAL A 66 5.12 -2.18 -8.01
N ILE A 67 5.23 -2.47 -9.30
CA ILE A 67 5.96 -3.61 -9.88
C ILE A 67 6.95 -3.13 -10.93
N ASN A 68 8.13 -3.73 -10.99
CA ASN A 68 9.10 -3.46 -12.04
C ASN A 68 9.12 -4.55 -13.13
N LYS A 69 9.89 -4.31 -14.19
CA LYS A 69 10.07 -5.28 -15.30
C LYS A 69 10.64 -6.63 -14.85
N ALA A 70 11.40 -6.65 -13.75
CA ALA A 70 11.94 -7.87 -13.14
C ALA A 70 10.94 -8.60 -12.22
N LYS A 71 9.68 -8.15 -12.15
CA LYS A 71 8.61 -8.70 -11.31
C LYS A 71 8.84 -8.53 -9.80
N GLU A 72 9.71 -7.61 -9.41
CA GLU A 72 9.83 -7.20 -8.02
C GLU A 72 8.68 -6.25 -7.70
N THR A 73 8.05 -6.41 -6.53
CA THR A 73 7.02 -5.45 -6.07
C THR A 73 7.43 -4.76 -4.78
N ARG A 74 6.90 -3.56 -4.58
CA ARG A 74 7.12 -2.74 -3.39
C ARG A 74 5.86 -1.98 -3.03
N LEU A 75 5.62 -1.77 -1.74
CA LEU A 75 4.73 -0.70 -1.27
C LEU A 75 5.55 0.58 -1.15
N VAL A 76 5.00 1.65 -1.70
CA VAL A 76 5.58 2.98 -1.63
C VAL A 76 4.55 3.96 -1.13
N VAL A 77 5.03 5.00 -0.46
CA VAL A 77 4.28 6.23 -0.19
C VAL A 77 4.82 7.31 -1.10
N ILE A 78 3.95 7.97 -1.84
CA ILE A 78 4.28 9.10 -2.71
C ILE A 78 3.80 10.35 -1.99
N PRO A 79 4.72 11.16 -1.44
CA PRO A 79 4.35 12.36 -0.68
C PRO A 79 3.61 13.37 -1.55
N GLY A 80 2.57 14.00 -1.02
CA GLY A 80 1.97 15.17 -1.65
C GLY A 80 2.89 16.39 -1.60
N LYS A 81 2.74 17.33 -2.55
CA LYS A 81 3.40 18.64 -2.55
C LYS A 81 2.48 19.69 -3.19
N GLU A 82 2.78 20.97 -2.97
CA GLU A 82 2.05 22.10 -3.59
C GLU A 82 1.91 21.96 -5.11
N SER A 83 2.95 21.51 -5.79
CA SER A 83 2.99 21.37 -7.25
C SER A 83 2.76 19.94 -7.76
N GLY A 84 2.24 19.02 -6.93
CA GLY A 84 2.02 17.62 -7.33
C GLY A 84 2.54 16.63 -6.30
N PHE A 85 3.53 15.82 -6.68
CA PHE A 85 4.02 14.72 -5.84
C PHE A 85 5.53 14.75 -5.65
N GLY A 86 5.97 14.30 -4.48
CA GLY A 86 7.36 14.21 -4.09
C GLY A 86 8.04 12.90 -4.48
N THR A 87 9.27 12.75 -4.00
CA THR A 87 10.05 11.51 -4.16
C THR A 87 9.37 10.38 -3.38
N PRO A 88 9.08 9.22 -4.01
CA PRO A 88 8.50 8.08 -3.31
C PRO A 88 9.37 7.57 -2.17
N MET A 89 8.75 7.30 -1.03
CA MET A 89 9.32 6.66 0.15
C MET A 89 9.02 5.16 0.08
N THR A 90 10.05 4.32 0.12
CA THR A 90 9.87 2.86 0.16
C THR A 90 9.61 2.38 1.59
N ILE A 91 8.66 1.45 1.75
CA ILE A 91 8.42 0.78 3.03
C ILE A 91 9.28 -0.50 3.08
N PRO A 92 10.26 -0.59 4.01
CA PRO A 92 11.35 -1.57 3.95
C PRO A 92 10.96 -3.02 4.30
N ASP A 93 9.85 -3.23 5.01
CA ASP A 93 9.50 -4.55 5.56
C ASP A 93 8.64 -5.43 4.65
N LEU A 94 8.31 -4.95 3.45
CA LEU A 94 7.94 -5.85 2.35
C LEU A 94 9.22 -6.37 1.69
N ASN A 95 9.99 -7.17 2.43
CA ASN A 95 10.96 -8.07 1.82
C ASN A 95 10.21 -9.20 1.12
N GLY A 96 9.43 -8.84 0.10
CA GLY A 96 8.89 -9.76 -0.86
C GLY A 96 10.03 -10.17 -1.78
N ASP A 97 10.75 -11.24 -1.44
CA ASP A 97 11.48 -12.01 -2.44
C ASP A 97 10.44 -12.71 -3.34
N LEU A 98 9.80 -11.91 -4.20
CA LEU A 98 8.65 -12.30 -5.04
C LEU A 98 9.09 -12.91 -6.37
N LYS A 99 10.37 -13.31 -6.46
CA LYS A 99 11.01 -13.79 -7.68
C LYS A 99 10.35 -15.03 -8.28
N ASN A 100 9.47 -15.74 -7.55
CA ASN A 100 9.02 -17.06 -7.98
C ASN A 100 7.51 -17.31 -8.06
N GLU A 101 6.63 -16.48 -7.52
CA GLU A 101 5.18 -16.79 -7.54
C GLU A 101 4.32 -15.52 -7.65
N GLY A 102 4.47 -14.78 -8.75
CA GLY A 102 3.51 -13.75 -9.19
C GLY A 102 2.93 -12.90 -8.06
N ALA A 103 3.74 -12.03 -7.46
CA ALA A 103 3.32 -10.89 -6.64
C ALA A 103 1.99 -11.06 -5.90
N VAL A 104 1.91 -11.98 -4.94
CA VAL A 104 0.70 -12.10 -4.13
C VAL A 104 0.70 -10.98 -3.08
N LEU A 105 -0.17 -9.98 -3.24
CA LEU A 105 -0.24 -8.75 -2.41
C LEU A 105 -1.39 -8.79 -1.38
N GLY A 106 -1.84 -9.97 -1.00
CA GLY A 106 -2.81 -10.13 0.09
C GLY A 106 -4.22 -9.65 -0.23
N MET A 107 -4.80 -8.94 0.74
CA MET A 107 -6.22 -8.54 0.80
C MET A 107 -6.49 -7.11 0.35
N GLY A 108 -5.47 -6.25 0.25
CA GLY A 108 -5.76 -4.83 0.29
C GLY A 108 -4.71 -3.99 0.99
N LEU A 109 -4.59 -2.74 0.57
CA LEU A 109 -4.26 -1.63 1.43
C LEU A 109 -5.54 -1.07 2.04
N SER A 110 -5.46 -0.67 3.31
CA SER A 110 -6.50 0.10 3.97
C SER A 110 -5.88 1.28 4.69
N LYS A 111 -6.64 2.36 4.83
CA LYS A 111 -6.21 3.49 5.66
C LYS A 111 -6.62 3.26 7.10
N VAL A 112 -5.68 3.40 8.01
CA VAL A 112 -5.93 3.48 9.46
C VAL A 112 -5.79 4.95 9.86
N SER A 113 -6.84 5.56 10.40
CA SER A 113 -6.77 6.98 10.77
C SER A 113 -5.83 7.23 11.95
N ALA A 114 -5.19 8.40 11.94
CA ALA A 114 -4.38 8.87 13.06
C ALA A 114 -5.13 8.79 14.41
N GLY A 115 -4.38 8.53 15.49
CA GLY A 115 -4.90 8.39 16.84
C GLY A 115 -4.54 7.07 17.50
N LYS A 116 -5.42 6.59 18.39
CA LYS A 116 -5.21 5.36 19.15
C LYS A 116 -5.55 4.13 18.31
N VAL A 117 -4.59 3.24 18.14
CA VAL A 117 -4.71 2.00 17.37
C VAL A 117 -4.38 0.81 18.26
N LYS A 118 -5.24 -0.22 18.21
CA LYS A 118 -4.98 -1.50 18.87
C LYS A 118 -4.09 -2.37 17.98
N THR A 119 -3.00 -2.86 18.55
CA THR A 119 -2.06 -3.80 17.94
C THR A 119 -1.98 -5.06 18.79
N LEU A 120 -1.34 -6.12 18.28
CA LEU A 120 -1.08 -7.33 19.06
C LEU A 120 -0.17 -7.06 20.28
N ALA A 121 0.70 -6.06 20.20
CA ALA A 121 1.58 -5.63 21.29
C ALA A 121 0.88 -4.70 22.31
N GLY A 122 -0.36 -4.28 22.05
CA GLY A 122 -1.11 -3.33 22.87
C GLY A 122 -1.61 -2.10 22.11
N GLU A 123 -2.13 -1.12 22.83
CA GLU A 123 -2.56 0.15 22.22
C GLU A 123 -1.35 1.06 21.99
N ILE A 124 -1.24 1.59 20.77
CA ILE A 124 -0.28 2.63 20.41
C ILE A 124 -1.02 3.88 19.95
N THR A 125 -0.35 5.02 19.96
CA THR A 125 -0.82 6.25 19.32
C THR A 125 0.05 6.52 18.10
N ILE A 126 -0.59 6.80 16.97
CA ILE A 126 0.06 7.24 15.74
C ILE A 126 -0.37 8.68 15.44
N ASP A 127 0.57 9.51 14.99
CA ASP A 127 0.36 10.95 14.76
C ASP A 127 -0.11 11.24 13.32
N THR A 128 0.10 10.29 12.41
CA THR A 128 -0.27 10.32 11.00
C THR A 128 -1.18 9.13 10.68
N ASP A 129 -1.82 9.13 9.50
CA ASP A 129 -2.55 7.96 9.04
C ASP A 129 -1.57 6.77 8.86
N GLY A 130 -2.02 5.59 9.26
CA GLY A 130 -1.35 4.32 9.01
C GLY A 130 -1.84 3.65 7.73
N ILE A 131 -1.02 2.75 7.21
CA ILE A 131 -1.30 1.89 6.06
C ILE A 131 -1.50 0.47 6.60
N GLY A 132 -2.75 0.03 6.65
CA GLY A 132 -3.09 -1.35 6.93
C GLY A 132 -2.83 -2.23 5.72
N TYR A 133 -2.28 -3.41 5.96
CA TYR A 133 -1.95 -4.42 4.98
C TYR A 133 -2.33 -5.81 5.49
N GLY A 134 -3.36 -6.40 4.90
CA GLY A 134 -3.83 -7.74 5.27
C GLY A 134 -3.32 -8.82 4.33
N LEU A 135 -2.85 -9.95 4.86
CA LEU A 135 -2.58 -11.16 4.10
C LEU A 135 -3.57 -12.25 4.53
N TYR A 136 -4.22 -12.93 3.57
CA TYR A 136 -5.19 -13.97 3.92
C TYR A 136 -4.61 -15.06 4.83
N GLY A 137 -5.28 -15.33 5.95
CA GLY A 137 -4.88 -16.37 6.90
C GLY A 137 -3.65 -16.02 7.74
N LYS A 138 -3.21 -14.75 7.73
CA LYS A 138 -2.13 -14.23 8.56
C LYS A 138 -2.62 -12.96 9.27
N SER A 139 -2.06 -12.67 10.43
CA SER A 139 -2.28 -11.37 11.09
C SER A 139 -1.92 -10.22 10.16
N GLY A 140 -2.83 -9.26 10.01
CA GLY A 140 -2.57 -8.01 9.31
C GLY A 140 -1.40 -7.23 9.91
N GLU A 141 -0.78 -6.42 9.08
CA GLU A 141 0.26 -5.47 9.46
C GLU A 141 -0.27 -4.06 9.28
N MET A 142 0.22 -3.14 10.10
CA MET A 142 0.05 -1.71 9.91
C MET A 142 1.42 -1.06 9.84
N TYR A 143 1.65 -0.30 8.78
CA TYR A 143 2.79 0.58 8.64
C TYR A 143 2.41 2.00 9.04
N TYR A 144 3.22 2.67 9.84
CA TYR A 144 2.98 4.06 10.23
C TYR A 144 4.29 4.82 10.28
N PHE A 145 4.23 6.13 10.09
CA PHE A 145 5.42 6.99 10.07
C PHE A 145 5.76 7.44 11.49
N LYS A 146 7.03 7.28 11.86
CA LYS A 146 7.56 7.65 13.17
C LYS A 146 9.04 7.96 13.06
N ASP A 147 9.45 9.09 13.64
CA ASP A 147 10.86 9.52 13.72
C ASP A 147 11.55 9.54 12.33
N GLY A 148 10.84 10.02 11.30
CA GLY A 148 11.38 10.17 9.94
C GLY A 148 11.42 8.89 9.10
N LYS A 149 10.78 7.81 9.53
CA LYS A 149 10.74 6.53 8.80
C LYS A 149 9.41 5.78 9.02
N PHE A 150 9.11 4.84 8.13
CA PHE A 150 8.04 3.88 8.36
C PHE A 150 8.49 2.79 9.32
N VAL A 151 7.59 2.41 10.23
CA VAL A 151 7.73 1.29 11.16
C VAL A 151 6.48 0.40 11.07
N VAL A 152 6.62 -0.87 11.41
CA VAL A 152 5.54 -1.87 11.36
C VAL A 152 5.00 -2.18 12.76
N ALA A 153 3.69 -2.42 12.84
CA ALA A 153 3.04 -3.05 13.98
C ALA A 153 2.08 -4.14 13.51
N GLU A 154 2.07 -5.27 14.22
CA GLU A 154 1.12 -6.35 13.94
C GLU A 154 -0.27 -5.99 14.48
N THR A 155 -1.28 -6.17 13.64
CA THR A 155 -2.69 -5.94 13.99
C THR A 155 -3.44 -7.27 13.95
N SER A 156 -4.44 -7.43 14.83
CA SER A 156 -5.39 -8.53 14.67
C SER A 156 -6.30 -8.25 13.48
N ASP A 157 -6.58 -9.28 12.67
CA ASP A 157 -7.62 -9.25 11.63
C ASP A 157 -9.01 -8.92 12.20
#